data_AF-A0A7C7DMM6-F1
#
_entry.id   AF-A0A7C7DMM6-F1
#
_cell.length_a   1.000
_cell.length_b   1.000
_cell.length_c   1.000
_cell.angle_alpha   90.00
_cell.angle_beta   90.00
_cell.angle_gamma   90.00
#
_symmetry.space_group_name_H-M   'P 1'
#
loop_
_entity.id
_entity.type
_entity.pdbx_description
1 polymer ?
#
loop_
_entity_poly.entity_id
_entity_poly.type
_entity_poly.pdbx_seq_one_letter_code
_entity_poly.pdbx_strand_id
1 'polypeptide(L)' 'MAILIGKRIVRFHTVTSTNDVAKEMAEGGEPEGTVVVAGRQTAGKGRLGRNWVSRAGGGLWAS' A
#
# COMPACT_ATOMS: atom_id res chain seq x y z
N MET A 1 13.45 6.42 -20.74
CA MET A 1 14.07 5.82 -19.53
C MET A 1 13.07 4.88 -18.90
N ALA A 2 13.50 3.68 -18.51
CA ALA A 2 12.63 2.74 -17.78
C ALA A 2 12.54 3.16 -16.31
N ILE A 3 11.34 3.09 -15.73
CA ILE A 3 11.10 3.34 -14.31
C ILE A 3 11.35 2.03 -13.55
N LEU A 4 12.09 2.11 -12.45
CA LEU A 4 12.33 0.97 -11.57
C LEU A 4 11.38 1.05 -10.37
N ILE A 5 10.44 0.10 -10.30
CA ILE A 5 9.53 -0.03 -9.15
C ILE A 5 10.30 -0.50 -7.92
N GLY A 6 9.98 0.08 -6.76
CA GLY A 6 10.55 -0.33 -5.47
C GLY A 6 11.92 0.28 -5.15
N LYS A 7 12.39 1.30 -5.90
CA LYS A 7 13.54 2.11 -5.47
C LYS A 7 13.29 2.80 -4.13
N ARG A 8 12.04 3.11 -3.85
CA ARG A 8 11.57 3.62 -2.57
C ARG A 8 10.46 2.70 -2.04
N ILE A 9 10.65 2.19 -0.83
CA ILE A 9 9.69 1.32 -0.15
C ILE A 9 9.39 1.96 1.20
N VAL A 10 8.12 2.28 1.44
CA VAL A 10 7.66 2.80 2.73
C VAL A 10 6.87 1.73 3.44
N ARG A 11 7.31 1.39 4.66
CA ARG A 11 6.76 0.27 5.42
C ARG A 11 6.05 0.75 6.67
N PHE A 12 4.84 0.26 6.86
CA PHE A 12 4.02 0.51 8.04
C PHE A 12 3.72 -0.78 8.80
N HIS A 13 3.53 -0.67 10.12
CA HIS A 13 3.03 -1.81 10.91
C HIS A 13 1.55 -2.06 10.64
N THR A 14 0.71 -1.02 10.72
CA THR A 14 -0.74 -1.09 10.46
C THR A 14 -1.19 0.19 9.77
N VAL A 15 -2.08 0.05 8.77
CA VAL A 15 -2.75 1.16 8.08
C VAL A 15 -4.25 0.84 7.92
N THR A 16 -5.05 1.80 7.49
CA THR A 16 -6.42 1.53 7.03
C THR A 16 -6.40 0.74 5.73
N SER A 17 -5.71 1.25 4.71
CA SER A 17 -5.51 0.62 3.41
C SER A 17 -4.18 1.10 2.80
N THR A 18 -3.34 0.20 2.28
CA THR A 18 -2.10 0.56 1.58
C THR A 18 -2.39 1.39 0.34
N ASN A 19 -3.53 1.15 -0.31
CA ASN A 19 -3.97 1.93 -1.47
C ASN A 19 -4.32 3.38 -1.10
N ASP A 20 -4.86 3.61 0.10
CA ASP A 20 -5.19 4.98 0.53
C ASP A 20 -3.91 5.75 0.83
N VAL A 21 -2.96 5.11 1.50
CA VAL A 21 -1.63 5.68 1.77
C VAL A 21 -0.87 5.95 0.47
N ALA A 22 -0.84 5.00 -0.46
CA ALA A 22 -0.18 5.18 -1.76
C ALA A 22 -0.79 6.34 -2.55
N LYS A 23 -2.13 6.51 -2.49
CA LYS A 23 -2.82 7.64 -3.11
C LYS A 23 -2.41 8.97 -2.49
N GLU A 24 -2.43 9.08 -1.16
CA GLU A 24 -2.02 10.29 -0.44
C GLU A 24 -0.56 10.67 -0.75
N MET A 25 0.32 9.67 -0.78
CA MET A 25 1.73 9.85 -1.12
C MET A 25 1.94 10.31 -2.57
N ALA A 26 1.19 9.74 -3.51
CA ALA A 26 1.22 10.16 -4.90
C ALA A 26 0.72 11.61 -5.06
N GLU A 27 -0.37 11.98 -4.37
CA GLU A 27 -0.87 13.36 -4.31
C GLU A 27 0.14 14.32 -3.66
N GLY A 28 0.94 13.82 -2.72
CA GLY A 28 2.07 14.52 -2.10
C GLY A 28 3.34 14.64 -2.97
N GLY A 29 3.33 14.11 -4.19
CA GLY A 29 4.44 14.23 -5.14
C GLY A 29 5.56 13.18 -4.96
N GLU A 30 5.26 12.06 -4.30
CA GLU A 30 6.24 10.96 -4.19
C GLU A 30 6.61 10.40 -5.56
N PRO A 31 7.87 9.96 -5.78
CA PRO A 31 8.32 9.50 -7.08
C PRO A 31 7.55 8.28 -7.58
N GLU A 32 7.30 8.24 -8.88
CA GLU A 32 6.74 7.08 -9.58
C GLU A 32 7.56 5.82 -9.27
N GLY A 33 6.86 4.72 -9.00
CA GLY A 33 7.46 3.46 -8.56
C GLY A 33 7.73 3.37 -7.05
N THR A 34 7.31 4.34 -6.24
CA THR A 34 7.25 4.19 -4.78
C THR A 34 6.28 3.07 -4.41
N VAL A 35 6.71 2.16 -3.53
CA VAL A 35 5.90 1.03 -3.04
C VAL A 35 5.53 1.26 -1.58
N VAL A 36 4.25 1.09 -1.25
CA VAL A 36 3.77 1.10 0.14
C VAL A 36 3.54 -0.33 0.59
N VAL A 37 4.07 -0.69 1.75
CA VAL A 37 3.88 -2.02 2.36
C VAL A 37 3.33 -1.87 3.78
N ALA A 38 2.37 -2.71 4.15
CA ALA A 38 1.88 -2.78 5.53
C ALA A 38 1.87 -4.22 6.06
N GLY A 39 2.10 -4.36 7.37
CA GLY A 39 1.92 -5.64 8.06
C GLY A 39 0.44 -6.03 8.24
N ARG A 40 -0.45 -5.04 8.40
CA ARG A 40 -1.90 -5.21 8.57
C ARG A 40 -2.66 -4.06 7.92
N GLN A 41 -3.84 -4.36 7.36
CA GLN A 41 -4.84 -3.34 6.98
C GLN A 41 -6.10 -3.50 7.83
N THR A 42 -6.60 -2.42 8.43
CA THR A 42 -7.83 -2.43 9.25
C THR A 42 -9.09 -2.22 8.41
N ALA A 43 -8.97 -1.63 7.22
CA ALA A 43 -10.04 -1.34 6.27
C ALA A 43 -9.60 -1.66 4.84
N GLY A 44 -8.95 -2.83 4.64
CA GLY A 44 -8.49 -3.28 3.33
C GLY A 44 -9.64 -3.35 2.33
N LYS A 45 -9.41 -2.84 1.11
CA LYS A 45 -10.44 -2.71 0.07
C LYS A 45 -10.22 -3.72 -1.05
N GLY A 46 -11.26 -4.49 -1.37
CA GLY A 46 -11.34 -5.37 -2.52
C GLY A 46 -12.21 -4.76 -3.62
N ARG A 47 -12.28 -5.45 -4.77
CA ARG A 47 -13.11 -5.02 -5.90
C ARG A 47 -14.59 -5.03 -5.55
N LEU A 48 -15.34 -4.08 -6.13
CA LEU A 48 -16.79 -3.93 -5.99
C LEU A 48 -17.24 -3.73 -4.53
N GLY A 49 -16.48 -2.93 -3.76
CA GLY A 49 -16.82 -2.59 -2.38
C GLY A 49 -16.65 -3.73 -1.37
N ARG A 50 -16.09 -4.88 -1.77
CA ARG A 50 -15.80 -5.97 -0.84
C ARG A 50 -14.66 -5.61 0.09
N ASN A 51 -14.67 -6.16 1.30
CA ASN A 51 -13.55 -6.05 2.24
C ASN A 51 -12.43 -7.02 1.87
N TRP A 52 -11.18 -6.60 2.07
CA TRP A 52 -9.98 -7.41 1.91
C TRP A 52 -9.34 -7.70 3.27
N VAL A 53 -9.47 -8.94 3.74
CA VAL A 53 -8.96 -9.36 5.05
C VAL A 53 -7.43 -9.37 5.02
N SER A 54 -6.82 -8.53 5.86
CA SER A 54 -5.37 -8.26 5.84
C SER A 54 -4.76 -8.40 7.23
N ARG A 55 -4.67 -9.62 7.75
CA ARG A 55 -4.17 -9.87 9.12
C ARG A 55 -2.65 -9.72 9.19
N ALA A 56 -2.14 -9.31 10.35
CA ALA A 56 -0.72 -9.31 10.63
C ALA A 56 -0.13 -10.72 10.47
N GLY A 57 0.99 -10.83 9.76
CA GLY A 57 1.66 -12.11 9.49
C GLY A 57 0.92 -13.04 8.52
N GLY A 58 -0.22 -12.63 7.97
CA GLY A 58 -1.02 -13.45 7.05
C GLY A 58 -0.66 -13.29 5.57
N GLY A 59 0.23 -12.36 5.22
CA GLY A 59 0.63 -12.08 3.84
C GLY A 59 1.41 -10.77 3.70
N LEU A 60 1.62 -10.38 2.45
CA LEU A 60 2.20 -9.08 2.06
C LEU A 60 1.08 -8.19 1.53
N TRP A 61 0.84 -7.05 2.19
CA TRP A 61 -0.10 -6.04 1.71
C TRP A 61 0.70 -4.91 1.10
N ALA A 62 0.56 -4.70 -0.20
CA ALA A 62 1.34 -3.72 -0.94
C ALA A 62 0.50 -2.99 -1.98
N SER A 63 0.92 -1.76 -2.29
CA SER A 63 0.35 -0.88 -3.31
C SER A 63 1.48 -0.16 -4.05
#